data_AF-A0A0F8ZV38-F1
#
_entry.id   AF-A0A0F8ZV38-F1
#
_cell.length_a   1.000
_cell.length_b   1.000
_cell.length_c   1.000
_cell.angle_alpha   90.00
_cell.angle_beta   90.00
_cell.angle_gamma   90.00
#
_symmetry.space_group_name_H-M   'P 1'
#
loop_
_entity.id
_entity.type
_entity.pdbx_description
1 polymer ?
#
loop_
_entity_poly.entity_id
_entity_poly.type
_entity_poly.pdbx_seq_one_letter_code
_entity_poly.pdbx_strand_id
1 'polypeptide(L)'
;FTKIACTTNEYKVVTKTIASEFIVGTLTAFEAFAQINDSGTSYPSLVGTSNVSVNLNGTTSGGLPGDNFILTAVSSVLWVVSAGMNIQSGSTATPWSTS
;
A
#
# COMPACT_ATOMS: atom_id res chain seq x y z
N PHE A 1 21.91 5.55 -10.20
CA PHE A 1 20.62 5.77 -9.51
C PHE A 1 20.84 5.57 -8.03
N THR A 2 20.58 6.58 -7.21
CA THR A 2 20.71 6.51 -5.75
C THR A 2 19.46 5.83 -5.19
N LYS A 3 19.62 4.72 -4.48
CA LYS A 3 18.53 4.06 -3.76
C LYS A 3 18.09 4.99 -2.62
N ILE A 4 16.94 5.65 -2.79
CA ILE A 4 16.29 6.36 -1.68
C ILE A 4 15.63 5.28 -0.83
N ALA A 5 16.12 5.09 0.38
CA ALA A 5 15.48 4.21 1.36
C ALA A 5 14.77 5.11 2.37
N CYS A 6 13.45 5.01 2.46
CA CYS A 6 12.69 5.61 3.55
C CYS A 6 12.84 4.69 4.77
N THR A 7 13.68 5.07 5.73
CA THR A 7 14.10 4.24 6.87
C THR A 7 13.32 4.49 8.16
N THR A 8 12.24 5.28 8.14
CA THR A 8 11.51 5.57 9.38
C THR A 8 10.33 4.63 9.59
N ASN A 9 10.29 4.09 10.80
CA ASN A 9 9.27 3.34 11.49
C ASN A 9 7.82 3.76 11.14
N GLU A 10 7.13 2.85 10.45
CA GLU A 10 5.67 2.79 10.24
C GLU A 10 4.99 4.03 9.63
N TYR A 11 5.27 4.31 8.35
CA TYR A 11 4.30 5.07 7.54
C TYR A 11 3.13 4.17 7.17
N LYS A 12 1.95 4.46 7.72
CA LYS A 12 0.71 3.79 7.34
C LYS A 12 -0.41 4.80 7.10
N VAL A 13 -1.23 4.51 6.10
CA VAL A 13 -2.53 5.16 5.93
C VAL A 13 -3.56 4.29 6.64
N VAL A 14 -4.22 4.84 7.65
CA VAL A 14 -5.22 4.14 8.46
C VAL A 14 -6.58 4.73 8.18
N THR A 15 -7.63 3.89 8.16
CA THR A 15 -9.01 4.38 8.17
C THR A 15 -9.32 5.16 9.46
N LYS A 16 -10.41 5.93 9.47
CA LYS A 16 -10.71 6.87 10.57
C LYS A 16 -10.99 6.14 11.89
N THR A 17 -11.45 4.90 11.83
CA THR A 17 -11.72 4.07 13.01
C THR A 17 -11.22 2.64 12.78
N ILE A 18 -10.17 2.26 13.51
CA ILE A 18 -9.62 0.91 13.52
C ILE A 18 -10.72 -0.07 13.94
N ALA A 19 -10.86 -1.16 13.20
CA ALA A 19 -11.83 -2.25 13.38
C ALA A 19 -13.30 -1.96 13.04
N SER A 20 -13.67 -0.76 12.58
CA SER A 20 -15.03 -0.48 12.06
C SER A 20 -15.07 0.04 10.62
N GLU A 21 -13.93 0.48 10.09
CA GLU A 21 -13.78 0.88 8.70
C GLU A 21 -12.72 0.02 8.01
N PHE A 22 -13.09 -0.61 6.90
CA PHE A 22 -12.25 -1.57 6.17
C PHE A 22 -11.87 -1.05 4.79
N ILE A 23 -10.73 -1.50 4.29
CA ILE A 23 -10.19 -1.16 2.97
C ILE A 23 -10.28 -2.38 2.05
N VAL A 24 -10.87 -2.21 0.87
CA VAL A 24 -10.89 -3.21 -0.20
C VAL A 24 -10.32 -2.64 -1.50
N GLY A 25 -10.02 -3.50 -2.46
CA GLY A 25 -9.44 -3.11 -3.75
C GLY A 25 -8.04 -3.67 -3.92
N THR A 26 -7.30 -3.18 -4.90
CA THR A 26 -5.99 -3.75 -5.25
C THR A 26 -4.93 -2.65 -5.28
N LEU A 27 -3.80 -2.92 -4.63
CA LEU A 27 -2.58 -2.12 -4.77
C LEU A 27 -1.61 -2.88 -5.66
N THR A 28 -1.07 -2.22 -6.67
CA THR A 28 0.00 -2.80 -7.50
C THR A 28 1.33 -2.21 -7.06
N ALA A 29 2.24 -3.08 -6.65
CA ALA A 29 3.59 -2.72 -6.23
C ALA A 29 4.60 -3.02 -7.34
N PHE A 30 5.50 -2.06 -7.57
CA PHE A 30 6.64 -2.21 -8.48
C PHE A 30 7.94 -2.12 -7.68
N GLU A 31 8.92 -2.94 -8.05
CA GLU A 31 10.28 -2.78 -7.56
C GLU A 31 10.88 -1.48 -8.11
N ALA A 32 11.64 -0.78 -7.26
CA ALA A 32 12.15 0.57 -7.50
C ALA A 32 12.64 0.85 -8.93
N PHE A 33 12.48 2.12 -9.35
CA PHE A 33 12.78 2.76 -10.65
C PHE A 33 14.06 2.33 -11.42
N ALA A 34 14.98 1.58 -10.83
CA ALA A 34 16.17 1.06 -11.51
C ALA A 34 15.85 -0.08 -12.49
N GLN A 35 14.69 -0.74 -12.38
CA GLN A 35 14.31 -1.86 -13.24
C GLN A 35 12.84 -1.69 -13.68
N ILE A 36 12.58 -0.78 -14.62
CA ILE A 36 11.24 -0.56 -15.24
C ILE A 36 10.71 -1.84 -15.96
N ASN A 37 11.56 -2.85 -16.12
CA ASN A 37 11.23 -4.11 -16.79
C ASN A 37 10.73 -5.21 -15.82
N ASP A 38 10.63 -4.91 -14.52
CA ASP A 38 10.23 -5.91 -13.53
C ASP A 38 8.71 -6.06 -13.43
N SER A 39 8.25 -7.28 -13.16
CA SER A 39 6.81 -7.58 -13.10
C SER A 39 6.17 -6.97 -11.84
N GLY A 40 5.16 -6.12 -12.02
CA GLY A 40 4.39 -5.58 -10.91
C GLY A 40 3.63 -6.69 -10.17
N THR A 41 3.70 -6.67 -8.84
CA THR A 41 2.93 -7.58 -7.98
C THR A 41 1.62 -6.91 -7.56
N SER A 42 0.50 -7.57 -7.80
CA SER A 42 -0.81 -7.06 -7.37
C SER A 42 -1.21 -7.67 -6.04
N TYR A 43 -1.53 -6.83 -5.08
CA TYR A 43 -2.01 -7.19 -3.74
C TYR A 43 -3.50 -6.89 -3.63
N PRO A 44 -4.39 -7.85 -3.90
CA PRO A 44 -5.81 -7.65 -3.67
C PRO A 44 -6.09 -7.69 -2.15
N SER A 45 -6.74 -6.64 -1.64
CA SER A 45 -7.41 -6.67 -0.35
C SER A 45 -8.71 -7.45 -0.50
N LEU A 46 -8.60 -8.78 -0.37
CA LEU A 46 -9.72 -9.72 -0.52
C LEU A 46 -10.62 -9.79 0.71
N VAL A 47 -10.19 -9.19 1.84
CA VAL A 47 -10.86 -9.31 3.14
C VAL A 47 -11.37 -7.94 3.58
N GLY A 48 -12.58 -7.60 3.15
CA GLY A 48 -13.29 -6.37 3.54
C GLY A 48 -13.74 -6.32 5.00
N THR A 49 -13.15 -7.15 5.87
CA THR A 49 -13.48 -7.27 7.30
C THR A 49 -12.26 -7.24 8.22
N SER A 50 -11.03 -7.16 7.69
CA SER A 50 -9.81 -7.17 8.51
C SER A 50 -8.83 -6.06 8.19
N ASN A 51 -8.75 -5.63 6.92
CA ASN A 51 -7.74 -4.68 6.48
C ASN A 51 -8.22 -3.26 6.81
N VAL A 52 -7.49 -2.57 7.69
CA VAL A 52 -7.82 -1.23 8.20
C VAL A 52 -6.75 -0.20 7.86
N SER A 53 -5.61 -0.66 7.35
CA SER A 53 -4.49 0.20 6.98
C SER A 53 -3.67 -0.33 5.81
N VAL A 54 -2.95 0.59 5.18
CA VAL A 54 -1.95 0.35 4.13
C VAL A 54 -0.58 0.76 4.66
N ASN A 55 0.33 -0.19 4.79
CA ASN A 55 1.71 0.02 5.20
C ASN A 55 2.58 0.45 4.01
N LEU A 56 3.38 1.50 4.22
CA LEU A 56 4.25 2.14 3.24
C LEU A 56 5.70 2.18 3.77
N ASN A 57 6.24 1.03 4.19
CA ASN A 57 7.63 0.94 4.62
C ASN A 57 8.58 0.90 3.41
N GLY A 58 9.54 1.84 3.35
CA GLY A 58 10.39 2.11 2.17
C GLY A 58 11.20 0.92 1.65
N THR A 59 11.21 -0.19 2.39
CA THR A 59 11.96 -1.40 2.10
C THR A 59 11.12 -2.43 1.36
N THR A 60 9.95 -2.83 1.85
CA THR A 60 9.24 -4.02 1.36
C THR A 60 7.78 -3.79 1.00
N SER A 61 7.16 -2.70 1.44
CA SER A 61 5.71 -2.46 1.27
C SER A 61 5.34 -1.11 0.66
N GLY A 62 6.30 -0.22 0.39
CA GLY A 62 6.06 1.07 -0.29
C GLY A 62 6.66 2.28 0.41
N GLY A 63 6.22 3.49 0.14
CA GLY A 63 6.69 4.70 0.80
C GLY A 63 7.94 5.31 0.17
N LEU A 64 8.12 5.09 -1.14
CA LEU A 64 9.15 5.75 -1.93
C LEU A 64 8.57 6.95 -2.71
N PRO A 65 9.40 7.93 -3.09
CA PRO A 65 8.96 9.00 -3.98
C PRO A 65 8.37 8.44 -5.28
N GLY A 66 7.13 8.79 -5.58
CA GLY A 66 6.38 8.27 -6.74
C GLY A 66 5.21 7.36 -6.38
N ASP A 67 5.12 6.89 -5.13
CA ASP A 67 3.92 6.22 -4.62
C ASP A 67 2.68 7.10 -4.78
N ASN A 68 1.62 6.52 -5.33
CA ASN A 68 0.34 7.19 -5.42
C ASN A 68 -0.81 6.17 -5.39
N PHE A 69 -1.70 6.35 -4.42
CA PHE A 69 -2.95 5.62 -4.39
C PHE A 69 -4.06 6.53 -3.88
N ILE A 70 -5.29 6.19 -4.26
CA ILE A 70 -6.49 6.93 -3.89
C ILE A 70 -7.39 5.98 -3.12
N LEU A 71 -7.72 6.37 -1.88
CA LEU A 71 -8.75 5.72 -1.08
C LEU A 71 -10.04 6.53 -1.17
N THR A 72 -11.13 5.88 -1.57
CA THR A 72 -12.45 6.49 -1.70
C THR A 72 -13.41 5.84 -0.74
N ALA A 73 -14.01 6.61 0.18
CA ALA A 73 -15.11 6.13 1.01
C ALA A 73 -16.33 5.89 0.13
N VAL A 74 -16.78 4.63 0.03
CA VAL A 74 -18.01 4.26 -0.68
C VAL A 74 -19.18 4.04 0.28
N SER A 75 -18.89 3.89 1.56
CA SER A 75 -19.87 3.89 2.65
C SER A 75 -19.23 4.40 3.95
N SER A 76 -19.97 4.40 5.05
CA SER A 76 -19.46 4.75 6.38
C SER A 76 -18.48 3.72 6.96
N VAL A 77 -18.34 2.55 6.35
CA VAL A 77 -17.50 1.43 6.85
C VAL A 77 -16.55 0.88 5.79
N LEU A 78 -16.62 1.37 4.55
CA LEU A 78 -15.88 0.80 3.44
C LEU A 78 -15.16 1.86 2.62
N TRP A 79 -13.86 1.64 2.48
CA TRP A 79 -12.95 2.39 1.63
C TRP A 79 -12.49 1.49 0.49
N VAL A 80 -12.48 2.04 -0.72
CA VAL A 80 -12.03 1.33 -1.93
C VAL A 80 -10.76 1.99 -2.45
N VAL A 81 -9.76 1.18 -2.80
CA VAL A 81 -8.62 1.62 -3.59
C VAL A 81 -9.08 1.81 -5.04
N SER A 82 -9.21 3.06 -5.48
CA SER A 82 -9.70 3.41 -6.81
C SER A 82 -8.58 3.56 -7.85
N ALA A 83 -7.37 3.86 -7.39
CA ALA A 83 -6.13 3.78 -8.16
C ALA A 83 -5.00 3.47 -7.16
N GLY A 84 -4.05 2.61 -7.52
CA GLY A 84 -3.10 2.10 -6.55
C GLY A 84 -1.76 1.71 -7.15
N MET A 85 -0.80 2.63 -7.09
CA MET A 85 0.61 2.36 -7.38
C MET A 85 1.44 2.56 -6.12
N ASN A 86 2.24 1.55 -5.83
CA ASN A 86 3.13 1.51 -4.69
C ASN A 86 4.53 1.14 -5.22
N ILE A 87 5.57 1.82 -4.72
CA ILE A 87 6.95 1.62 -5.15
C ILE A 87 7.76 1.19 -3.94
N GLN A 88 8.34 0.00 -4.03
CA GLN A 88 9.07 -0.63 -2.93
C GLN A 88 10.52 -0.93 -3.32
N SER A 89 11.35 -1.39 -2.38
CA SER A 89 12.77 -1.66 -2.66
C SER A 89 13.30 -2.97 -2.07
N GLY A 90 13.01 -4.10 -2.70
CA GLY A 90 13.57 -5.38 -2.29
C GLY A 90 12.64 -6.56 -2.53
N SER A 91 12.39 -7.38 -1.52
CA SER A 91 11.39 -8.44 -1.63
C SER A 91 9.99 -7.88 -1.36
N THR A 92 9.08 -8.20 -2.27
CA THR A 92 7.68 -7.77 -2.29
C THR A 92 6.94 -8.24 -1.02
N ALA A 93 6.35 -7.34 -0.23
CA ALA A 93 5.52 -7.69 0.94
C ALA A 93 4.11 -7.10 0.85
N THR A 94 3.12 -7.82 1.41
CA THR A 94 1.73 -7.33 1.43
C THR A 94 1.64 -5.99 2.17
N PRO A 95 1.03 -4.95 1.57
CA PRO A 95 0.87 -3.66 2.22
C PRO A 95 -0.33 -3.65 3.18
N TRP A 96 -1.22 -4.63 3.11
CA TRP A 96 -2.42 -4.68 3.96
C TRP A 96 -2.09 -5.00 5.42
N SER A 97 -2.67 -4.22 6.34
CA SER A 97 -2.50 -4.42 7.78
C SER A 97 -3.83 -4.30 8.53
N THR A 98 -3.88 -4.99 9.67
CA THR A 98 -5.00 -4.97 10.64
C THR A 98 -4.80 -3.93 11.74
N SER A 99 -3.73 -3.12 11.67
CA SER A 99 -3.36 -2.08 12.64
C SER A 99 -2.60 -0.90 12.04
#